data_AF-A0A0N1NCZ8-F1
#
_entry.id   AF-A0A0N1NCZ8-F1
#
_cell.length_a   1.000
_cell.length_b   1.000
_cell.length_c   1.000
_cell.angle_alpha   90.00
_cell.angle_beta   90.00
_cell.angle_gamma   90.00
#
_symmetry.space_group_name_H-M   'P 1'
#
loop_
_entity.id
_entity.type
_entity.pdbx_description
1 polymer ?
#
loop_
_entity_poly.entity_id
_entity_poly.type
_entity_poly.pdbx_seq_one_letter_code
_entity_poly.pdbx_strand_id
1 'polypeptide(L)' 'MTRTKVQAAVARAELPMLRAYRLWFEHTRKCPDGCKGTPRAQDGCASGRELWDAYRRAYDGSSR' A
#
# COMPACT_ATOMS: atom_id res chain seq x y z
N MET A 1 -2.74 4.22 29.79
CA MET A 1 -3.77 4.86 28.95
C MET A 1 -3.16 5.33 27.62
N THR A 2 -2.82 4.41 26.71
CA THR A 2 -2.16 4.73 25.41
C THR A 2 -2.71 3.92 24.22
N ARG A 3 -3.67 3.02 24.45
CA ARG A 3 -4.22 2.12 23.43
C ARG A 3 -5.32 2.75 22.56
N THR A 4 -6.01 3.76 23.08
CA THR A 4 -7.20 4.37 22.46
C THR A 4 -6.85 5.38 21.36
N LYS A 5 -5.70 6.07 21.44
CA LYS A 5 -5.29 7.06 20.43
C LYS A 5 -4.75 6.40 19.16
N VAL A 6 -4.06 5.26 19.29
CA VAL A 6 -3.53 4.51 18.13
C VAL A 6 -4.66 3.96 17.26
N GLN A 7 -5.73 3.40 17.84
CA GLN A 7 -6.86 2.85 17.08
C GLN A 7 -7.61 3.90 16.23
N ALA A 8 -7.71 5.15 16.71
CA ALA A 8 -8.40 6.21 15.98
C ALA A 8 -7.57 6.80 14.82
N ALA A 9 -6.23 6.86 14.98
CA ALA A 9 -5.32 7.25 13.90
C ALA A 9 -5.23 6.15 12.84
N VAL A 10 -5.15 4.89 13.29
CA VAL A 10 -5.24 3.68 12.47
C VAL A 10 -6.53 3.73 11.64
N ALA A 11 -7.72 3.92 12.22
CA ALA A 11 -8.97 3.97 11.42
C ALA A 11 -9.05 5.04 10.30
N ARG A 12 -8.35 6.18 10.43
CA ARG A 12 -8.35 7.27 9.43
C ARG A 12 -7.19 7.17 8.44
N ALA A 13 -6.00 6.81 8.89
CA ALA A 13 -4.83 6.51 8.06
C ALA A 13 -4.97 5.19 7.29
N GLU A 14 -5.68 4.23 7.87
CA GLU A 14 -6.02 2.95 7.26
C GLU A 14 -6.82 3.14 5.98
N LEU A 15 -7.70 4.14 5.89
CA LEU A 15 -8.56 4.26 4.70
C LEU A 15 -7.74 4.55 3.42
N PRO A 16 -6.83 5.55 3.36
CA PRO A 16 -5.98 5.76 2.19
C PRO A 16 -4.91 4.70 2.01
N MET A 17 -4.23 4.31 3.10
CA MET A 17 -3.10 3.38 3.06
C MET A 17 -3.55 1.96 2.71
N LEU A 18 -4.61 1.43 3.34
CA LEU A 18 -5.14 0.11 3.00
C LEU A 18 -5.75 0.09 1.60
N ARG A 19 -6.37 1.20 1.15
CA ARG A 19 -6.89 1.29 -0.22
C ARG A 19 -5.75 1.19 -1.24
N ALA A 20 -4.66 1.91 -1.02
CA ALA A 20 -3.48 1.84 -1.88
C ALA A 20 -2.83 0.45 -1.84
N TYR A 21 -2.71 -0.16 -0.66
CA TYR A 21 -2.21 -1.53 -0.52
C TYR A 21 -3.09 -2.55 -1.27
N ARG A 22 -4.41 -2.45 -1.14
CA ARG A 22 -5.35 -3.36 -1.80
C ARG A 22 -5.32 -3.21 -3.32
N LEU A 23 -5.21 -1.98 -3.82
CA LEU A 23 -5.04 -1.71 -5.26
C LEU A 23 -3.74 -2.32 -5.78
N TRP A 24 -2.62 -2.11 -5.08
CA TRP A 24 -1.34 -2.72 -5.42
C TRP A 24 -1.43 -4.26 -5.42
N PHE A 25 -1.99 -4.86 -4.38
CA PHE A 25 -2.10 -6.30 -4.24
C PHE A 25 -3.04 -6.93 -5.29
N GLU A 26 -4.13 -6.25 -5.62
CA GLU A 26 -5.02 -6.69 -6.69
C GLU A 26 -4.32 -6.62 -8.05
N HIS A 27 -3.54 -5.56 -8.28
CA HIS A 27 -2.74 -5.41 -9.49
C HIS A 27 -1.70 -6.53 -9.63
N THR A 28 -0.90 -6.80 -8.60
CA THR A 28 0.12 -7.86 -8.66
C THR A 28 -0.46 -9.26 -8.88
N ARG A 29 -1.70 -9.50 -8.43
CA ARG A 29 -2.42 -10.75 -8.70
C ARG A 29 -2.92 -10.89 -10.13
N LYS A 30 -3.36 -9.80 -10.75
CA LYS A 30 -4.01 -9.80 -12.06
C LYS A 30 -3.06 -9.47 -13.22
N CYS A 31 -1.96 -8.80 -12.94
CA CYS A 31 -1.05 -8.28 -13.96
C CYS A 31 -0.26 -9.43 -14.62
N PRO A 32 -0.37 -9.60 -15.95
CA PRO A 32 0.36 -10.62 -16.70
C PRO A 32 1.83 -10.22 -16.94
N ASP A 33 2.17 -8.94 -16.83
CA ASP A 33 3.48 -8.35 -17.16
C ASP A 33 4.53 -8.51 -16.03
N GLY A 34 4.65 -9.70 -15.47
CA GLY A 34 5.73 -10.03 -14.54
C GLY A 34 5.56 -9.51 -13.10
N CYS A 35 4.43 -8.89 -12.78
CA CYS A 35 4.09 -8.45 -11.43
C CYS A 35 3.66 -9.62 -10.50
N LYS A 36 3.37 -10.79 -11.06
CA LYS A 36 3.02 -12.02 -10.33
C LYS A 36 4.26 -12.81 -9.97
N GLY A 37 4.47 -13.08 -8.68
CA GLY A 37 5.61 -13.86 -8.18
C GLY A 37 6.89 -13.03 -7.96
N THR A 38 6.88 -11.74 -8.29
CA THR A 38 7.96 -10.82 -7.92
C THR A 38 7.95 -10.53 -6.41
N PRO A 39 9.04 -10.82 -5.69
CA PRO A 39 9.12 -10.62 -4.24
C PRO A 39 9.23 -9.14 -3.86
N ARG A 40 9.62 -8.26 -4.80
CA ARG A 40 9.72 -6.82 -4.59
C ARG A 40 8.79 -6.10 -5.55
N ALA A 41 8.03 -5.15 -5.03
CA ALA A 41 7.17 -4.28 -5.84
C ALA A 41 7.97 -3.45 -6.87
N GLN A 42 9.26 -3.21 -6.60
CA GLN A 42 10.18 -2.58 -7.54
C GLN A 42 10.45 -3.50 -8.75
N ASP A 43 10.52 -4.80 -8.59
CA ASP A 43 10.84 -5.67 -9.74
C ASP A 43 9.62 -5.94 -10.63
N GLY A 44 8.45 -5.42 -10.24
CA GLY A 44 7.25 -5.47 -11.03
C GLY A 44 7.19 -4.42 -12.16
N CYS A 45 6.15 -4.58 -12.96
CA CYS A 45 5.64 -3.64 -13.95
C CYS A 45 5.52 -2.18 -13.44
N ALA A 46 5.60 -1.21 -14.36
CA ALA A 46 5.60 0.22 -14.03
C ALA A 46 4.38 0.65 -13.19
N SER A 47 3.18 0.21 -13.56
CA SER A 47 1.97 0.49 -12.78
C SER A 47 1.99 -0.14 -11.39
N GLY A 48 2.62 -1.31 -11.24
CA GLY A 48 2.84 -1.95 -9.94
C GLY A 48 3.78 -1.13 -9.05
N ARG A 49 4.84 -0.54 -9.62
CA ARG A 49 5.71 0.41 -8.92
C ARG A 49 4.96 1.66 -8.48
N GLU A 50 4.18 2.27 -9.37
CA GLU A 50 3.42 3.48 -9.04
C GLU A 50 2.40 3.26 -7.91
N LEU A 51 1.70 2.12 -7.93
CA LEU A 51 0.78 1.74 -6.86
C LEU A 51 1.50 1.50 -5.52
N TRP A 52 2.70 0.92 -5.56
CA TRP A 52 3.53 0.73 -4.38
C TRP A 52 4.05 2.06 -3.81
N ASP A 53 4.45 3.00 -4.67
CA ASP A 53 4.85 4.35 -4.25
C ASP A 53 3.67 5.14 -3.67
N ALA A 54 2.47 5.00 -4.23
CA ALA A 54 1.25 5.59 -3.68
C ALA A 54 0.96 5.05 -2.27
N TYR A 55 1.10 3.74 -2.06
CA TYR A 55 1.02 3.12 -0.74
C TYR A 55 2.06 3.70 0.23
N ARG A 56 3.33 3.77 -0.19
CA ARG A 56 4.42 4.31 0.64
C ARG A 56 4.16 5.75 1.05
N ARG A 57 3.68 6.60 0.13
CA ARG A 57 3.32 8.01 0.41
C ARG A 57 2.17 8.11 1.41
N ALA A 58 1.14 7.27 1.27
CA ALA A 58 0.02 7.23 2.21
C ALA A 58 0.45 6.72 3.61
N TYR A 59 1.39 5.79 3.66
CA TYR A 59 1.97 5.27 4.90
C TYR A 59 2.87 6.29 5.60
N ASP A 60 3.78 6.92 4.87
CA ASP A 60 4.70 7.95 5.39
C ASP A 60 3.95 9.20 5.86
N GLY A 61 2.94 9.65 5.10
CA GLY A 61 2.07 10.77 5.48
C GLY A 61 1.14 10.50 6.68
N SER A 62 1.02 9.24 7.12
CA SER A 62 0.28 8.86 8.33
C SER A 62 1.13 8.87 9.60
N SER A 63 2.44 9.17 9.49
CA SER A 63 3.40 9.15 10.60
C SER A 63 3.67 10.50 11.26
N ARG A 64 2.93 11.56 10.89
CA ARG A 64 3.13 12.94 11.39
C ARG A 64 2.06 13.39 12.38
#